data_AF-A0A939U1Q1-F1
#
_entry.id   AF-A0A939U1Q1-F1
#
_cell.length_a   1.000
_cell.length_b   1.000
_cell.length_c   1.000
_cell.angle_alpha   90.00
_cell.angle_beta   90.00
_cell.angle_gamma   90.00
#
_symmetry.space_group_name_H-M   'P 1'
#
loop_
_entity.id
_entity.type
_entity.pdbx_description
1 polymer ?
#
loop_
_entity_poly.entity_id
_entity_poly.type
_entity_poly.pdbx_seq_one_letter_code
_entity_poly.pdbx_strand_id
1 'polypeptide(L)'
;MTTQELFDNLFIFEMANSHQGSVEHGIDIIRAMGRIARKYNIRAAVKLQYRELDSFIHPDYKGRTDIKHIPRFESTRLMPEQFNRLVEA
;
A
#
# COMPACT_ATOMS: atom_id res chain seq x y z
N MET A 1 15.88 17.05 -13.40
CA MET A 1 16.33 15.84 -12.73
C MET A 1 16.50 14.75 -13.77
N THR A 2 17.69 14.15 -13.83
CA THR A 2 17.83 12.88 -14.57
C THR A 2 17.08 11.77 -13.82
N THR A 3 16.69 10.69 -14.48
CA THR A 3 15.99 9.56 -13.82
C THR A 3 16.84 8.95 -12.69
N GLN A 4 18.17 9.07 -12.80
CA GLN A 4 19.12 8.66 -11.77
C GLN A 4 18.94 9.49 -10.48
N GLU A 5 18.87 10.82 -10.60
CA GLU A 5 18.63 11.73 -9.47
C GLU A 5 17.27 11.51 -8.78
N LEU A 6 16.30 10.87 -9.43
CA LEU A 6 15.01 10.57 -8.82
C LEU A 6 15.12 9.49 -7.72
N PHE A 7 16.02 8.54 -7.90
CA PHE A 7 16.12 7.36 -7.03
C PHE A 7 17.31 7.43 -6.07
N ASP A 8 18.19 8.40 -6.23
CA ASP A 8 19.31 8.63 -5.33
C ASP A 8 18.83 8.80 -3.88
N ASN A 9 19.32 7.90 -3.01
CA ASN A 9 19.01 7.81 -1.58
C ASN A 9 17.51 7.78 -1.27
N LEU A 10 16.68 7.21 -2.14
CA LEU A 10 15.25 7.04 -1.90
C LEU A 10 14.98 5.83 -0.98
N PHE A 11 14.37 6.09 0.16
CA PHE A 11 13.86 5.06 1.06
C PHE A 11 12.40 4.75 0.75
N ILE A 12 12.05 3.46 0.65
CA ILE A 12 10.68 3.04 0.39
C ILE A 12 10.10 2.39 1.64
N PHE A 13 9.06 3.02 2.20
CA PHE A 13 8.24 2.44 3.25
C PHE A 13 7.15 1.57 2.63
N GLU A 14 7.29 0.25 2.76
CA GLU A 14 6.32 -0.70 2.21
C GLU A 14 5.06 -0.74 3.08
N MET A 15 3.92 -0.27 2.56
CA MET A 15 2.64 -0.45 3.23
C MET A 15 2.08 -1.86 3.00
N ALA A 16 2.26 -2.42 1.80
CA ALA A 16 1.58 -3.65 1.37
C ALA A 16 0.08 -3.60 1.73
N ASN A 17 -0.42 -4.60 2.46
CA ASN A 17 -1.79 -4.66 2.97
C ASN A 17 -1.91 -4.21 4.44
N SER A 18 -0.92 -3.48 4.97
CA SER A 18 -0.88 -3.11 6.40
C SER A 18 -1.98 -2.13 6.79
N HIS A 19 -2.63 -1.47 5.82
CA HIS A 19 -3.86 -0.70 6.00
C HIS A 19 -5.07 -1.53 6.48
N GLN A 20 -5.00 -2.87 6.43
CA GLN A 20 -6.05 -3.78 6.93
C GLN A 20 -7.45 -3.52 6.34
N GLY A 21 -7.54 -3.04 5.09
CA GLY A 21 -8.81 -2.65 4.47
C GLY A 21 -9.42 -1.34 5.01
N SER A 22 -8.71 -0.59 5.86
CA SER A 22 -9.13 0.72 6.37
C SER A 22 -8.33 1.85 5.72
N VAL A 23 -9.03 2.81 5.12
CA VAL A 23 -8.42 4.01 4.54
C VAL A 23 -7.85 4.90 5.64
N GLU A 24 -8.61 5.09 6.72
CA GLU A 24 -8.22 5.91 7.86
C GLU A 24 -6.91 5.38 8.47
N HIS A 25 -6.81 4.05 8.67
CA HIS A 25 -5.58 3.44 9.16
C HIS A 25 -4.41 3.58 8.17
N GLY A 26 -4.66 3.44 6.87
CA GLY A 26 -3.64 3.68 5.83
C GLY A 26 -3.11 5.12 5.86
N ILE A 27 -3.99 6.11 6.01
CA ILE A 27 -3.62 7.53 6.15
C ILE A 27 -2.77 7.74 7.42
N ASP A 28 -3.10 7.08 8.53
CA ASP A 28 -2.31 7.19 9.76
C ASP A 28 -0.88 6.63 9.58
N ILE A 29 -0.73 5.52 8.84
CA ILE A 29 0.58 4.98 8.45
C ILE A 29 1.34 6.02 7.61
N ILE A 30 0.73 6.60 6.58
CA ILE A 30 1.36 7.61 5.71
C ILE A 30 1.84 8.80 6.53
N ARG A 31 0.99 9.33 7.41
CA ARG A 31 1.32 10.46 8.30
C ARG A 31 2.48 10.10 9.24
N ALA A 32 2.51 8.89 9.79
CA ALA A 32 3.59 8.41 10.65
C ALA A 32 4.92 8.31 9.89
N MET A 33 4.91 7.71 8.70
CA MET A 33 6.09 7.60 7.85
C MET A 33 6.60 8.97 7.39
N GLY A 34 5.69 9.89 7.03
CA GLY A 34 6.04 11.27 6.70
C GLY A 34 6.69 12.03 7.86
N ARG A 35 6.24 11.80 9.11
CA ARG A 35 6.92 12.35 10.31
C ARG A 35 8.35 11.80 10.46
N ILE A 36 8.54 10.50 10.24
CA ILE A 36 9.88 9.87 10.29
C ILE A 36 10.79 10.46 9.20
N ALA A 37 10.29 10.58 7.97
CA ALA A 37 11.06 11.12 6.84
C ALA A 37 11.57 12.54 7.14
N ARG A 38 10.70 13.42 7.65
CA ARG A 38 11.07 14.78 8.04
C ARG A 38 12.04 14.80 9.23
N LYS A 39 11.80 13.98 10.26
CA LYS A 39 12.64 13.94 11.46
C LYS A 39 14.09 13.58 11.15
N TYR A 40 14.31 12.63 10.23
CA TYR A 40 15.64 12.15 9.89
C TYR A 40 16.19 12.75 8.58
N ASN A 41 15.49 13.73 7.99
CA ASN A 41 15.85 14.35 6.72
C ASN A 41 16.17 13.33 5.61
N ILE A 42 15.35 12.28 5.51
CA ILE A 42 15.51 11.25 4.47
C ILE A 42 14.50 11.46 3.36
N ARG A 43 14.95 11.24 2.12
CA ARG A 43 14.06 11.19 0.97
C ARG A 43 13.32 9.87 1.01
N ALA A 44 12.00 9.92 1.11
CA ALA A 44 11.21 8.71 1.25
C ALA A 44 9.93 8.72 0.43
N ALA A 45 9.44 7.53 0.12
CA ALA A 45 8.13 7.28 -0.47
C ALA A 45 7.41 6.17 0.31
N VAL A 46 6.08 6.23 0.35
CA VAL A 46 5.25 5.11 0.81
C VAL A 46 4.79 4.34 -0.43
N LYS A 47 4.99 3.01 -0.44
CA LYS A 47 4.59 2.15 -1.56
C LYS A 47 3.32 1.38 -1.21
N LEU A 48 2.34 1.45 -2.11
CA LEU A 48 1.10 0.68 -2.08
C LEU A 48 1.21 -0.55 -2.98
N GLN A 49 0.42 -1.58 -2.69
CA GLN A 49 0.25 -2.72 -3.58
C GLN A 49 -1.15 -2.67 -4.21
N TYR A 50 -1.20 -2.46 -5.52
CA TYR A 50 -2.46 -2.43 -6.25
C TYR A 50 -2.73 -3.77 -6.94
N ARG A 51 -3.92 -4.33 -6.71
CA ARG A 51 -4.40 -5.56 -7.33
C ARG A 51 -5.87 -5.39 -7.63
N GLU A 52 -6.26 -5.58 -8.88
CA GLU A 52 -7.66 -5.73 -9.24
C GLU A 52 -8.06 -7.16 -8.85
N LEU A 53 -8.67 -7.33 -7.67
CA LEU A 53 -8.89 -8.66 -7.09
C LEU A 53 -9.88 -9.52 -7.89
N ASP A 54 -10.76 -8.91 -8.68
CA ASP A 54 -11.76 -9.68 -9.43
C ASP A 54 -11.14 -10.51 -10.55
N SER A 55 -10.12 -9.98 -11.20
CA SER A 55 -9.30 -10.64 -12.23
C SER A 55 -8.04 -11.30 -11.69
N PHE A 56 -7.47 -10.78 -10.59
CA PHE A 56 -6.24 -11.32 -10.00
C PHE A 56 -6.45 -12.66 -9.29
N ILE A 57 -7.62 -12.87 -8.64
CA ILE A 57 -7.94 -14.11 -7.96
C ILE A 57 -8.82 -14.97 -8.88
N HIS A 58 -8.32 -16.13 -9.27
CA HIS A 58 -9.09 -17.10 -10.06
C HIS A 58 -10.39 -17.48 -9.33
N PRO A 59 -11.55 -17.60 -10.02
CA PRO A 59 -12.85 -17.86 -9.40
C PRO A 59 -12.85 -19.05 -8.40
N ASP A 60 -12.20 -20.16 -8.75
CA ASP A 60 -12.09 -21.36 -7.89
C ASP A 60 -11.37 -21.12 -6.55
N TYR A 61 -10.68 -19.98 -6.42
CA TYR A 61 -9.93 -19.60 -5.23
C TYR A 61 -10.63 -18.51 -4.41
N LYS A 62 -11.69 -17.86 -4.91
CA LYS A 62 -12.38 -16.80 -4.17
C LYS A 62 -13.06 -17.38 -2.92
N GLY A 63 -12.88 -16.71 -1.78
CA GLY A 63 -13.43 -17.12 -0.48
C GLY A 63 -12.74 -18.33 0.18
N ARG A 64 -11.70 -18.91 -0.44
CA ARG A 64 -10.92 -20.02 0.16
C ARG A 64 -10.13 -19.52 1.37
N THR A 65 -10.32 -20.16 2.52
CA THR A 65 -9.62 -19.80 3.77
C THR A 65 -8.35 -20.59 4.03
N ASP A 66 -8.16 -21.70 3.33
CA ASP A 66 -7.04 -22.62 3.45
C ASP A 66 -5.83 -22.26 2.57
N ILE A 67 -5.98 -21.30 1.65
CA ILE A 67 -4.89 -20.81 0.81
C ILE A 67 -4.32 -19.52 1.39
N LYS A 68 -3.07 -19.58 1.87
CA LYS A 68 -2.34 -18.53 2.62
C LYS A 68 -2.65 -17.07 2.27
N HIS A 69 -2.73 -16.72 0.99
CA HIS A 69 -2.88 -15.33 0.55
C HIS A 69 -4.31 -14.91 0.22
N ILE A 70 -5.21 -15.85 -0.05
CA ILE A 70 -6.59 -15.52 -0.44
C ILE A 70 -7.29 -14.72 0.66
N PRO A 71 -7.34 -15.20 1.93
CA PRO A 71 -8.03 -14.47 2.99
C PRO A 71 -7.42 -13.10 3.23
N ARG A 72 -6.09 -13.00 3.15
CA ARG A 72 -5.38 -11.75 3.38
C ARG A 72 -5.72 -10.71 2.32
N PHE A 73 -5.77 -11.10 1.05
CA PHE A 73 -6.08 -10.16 -0.04
C PHE A 73 -7.55 -9.74 0.01
N GLU A 74 -8.45 -10.69 0.19
CA GLU A 74 -9.89 -10.40 0.25
C GLU A 74 -10.25 -9.56 1.47
N SER A 75 -9.72 -9.89 2.66
CA SER A 75 -10.04 -9.16 3.90
C SER A 75 -9.44 -7.75 3.96
N THR A 76 -8.51 -7.41 3.08
CA THR A 76 -7.86 -6.09 3.05
C THR A 76 -8.11 -5.33 1.76
N ARG A 77 -9.14 -5.71 1.01
CA ARG A 77 -9.54 -5.04 -0.24
C ARG A 77 -9.80 -3.56 0.00
N LEU A 78 -9.31 -2.74 -0.92
CA LEU A 78 -9.67 -1.33 -1.08
C LEU A 78 -10.18 -1.12 -2.50
N MET A 79 -11.17 -0.26 -2.66
CA MET A 79 -11.70 0.20 -3.94
C MET A 79 -10.75 1.23 -4.57
N PRO A 80 -10.79 1.44 -5.91
CA PRO A 80 -9.94 2.41 -6.59
C PRO A 80 -9.99 3.82 -5.97
N GLU A 81 -11.17 4.29 -5.57
CA GLU A 81 -11.38 5.59 -4.93
C GLU A 81 -10.72 5.67 -3.55
N GLN A 82 -10.67 4.55 -2.84
CA GLN A 82 -9.99 4.44 -1.55
C GLN A 82 -8.47 4.46 -1.73
N PHE A 83 -7.94 3.86 -2.79
CA PHE A 83 -6.52 4.01 -3.14
C PHE A 83 -6.18 5.46 -3.50
N ASN A 84 -7.04 6.17 -4.23
CA ASN A 84 -6.82 7.59 -4.54
C ASN A 84 -6.70 8.43 -3.27
N ARG A 85 -7.57 8.18 -2.28
CA ARG A 85 -7.48 8.84 -0.96
C ARG A 85 -6.14 8.60 -0.26
N LEU A 86 -5.52 7.43 -0.44
CA LEU A 86 -4.19 7.14 0.12
C LEU A 86 -3.06 7.85 -0.66
N VAL A 87 -3.20 8.01 -1.97
CA VAL A 87 -2.21 8.73 -2.80
C VAL A 87 -2.23 10.24 -2.53
N GLU A 88 -3.40 10.80 -2.20
CA GLU A 88 -3.60 12.23 -1.91
C GLU A 88 -3.23 12.65 -0.47
N ALA A 89 -3.00 11.69 0.43
CA ALA A 89 -2.79 11.91 1.87
C ALA A 89 -1.36 12.35 2.24
#